data_AF-L8HJZ1-F1
#
_entry.id   AF-L8HJZ1-F1
#
_cell.length_a   1.000
_cell.length_b   1.000
_cell.length_c   1.000
_cell.angle_alpha   90.00
_cell.angle_beta   90.00
_cell.angle_gamma   90.00
#
_symmetry.space_group_name_H-M   'P 1'
#
loop_
_entity.id
_entity.type
_entity.pdbx_description
1 polymer ?
#
loop_
_entity_poly.entity_id
_entity_poly.type
_entity_poly.pdbx_seq_one_letter_code
_entity_poly.pdbx_strand_id
1 'polypeptide(L)'
;MELLGLIAGAVSKAREDFNREREAMHNGARLRAAAASVDDGSNLTEDEQMQMALAMSENELLEHERQERELDEEATSFEELIDEGEQLPRNRAMFQFDKILDTSDLRPDELEDVGEMDTQNDELLARQLQEEEDEVDEDASNNDHPAASAPPLLLPPSAPLSILPPPIVGLNPFNPLGAGQQHHHPSWWSPPPAGPLPIVTSSPPLPWLRDPVPPSPGPRPFFGGLTDSQLAREIQAVEDDAILAANEQPAHYRPPAVPEADSSDGGGSANGMDDGLLRAMEESRRDAEEQERRALREQQEQEYQETLLMDQIRESEREEEEKRRRRQEEEQQRRREEEAELREEAVAETAALRFSLELKRDSEIAQLRELVPAEVAAPTNSSSVEAGGRKVCALVIRLANGSRLERRFWGDNTLRDVKHFVDLRLLEAAKQEDEAADRVQRMKKKEKEKVIGGPDSKGEESQSEEVEQGDGEEREEQLRPERYLPPNYSLATTYPQKKFTNWDATLEEAGLCPRAVVCVLDS
;
A
#
# COMPACT_ATOMS: atom_id res chain seq x y z
N MET A 1 -12.92 -20.93 37.88
CA MET A 1 -14.27 -21.32 37.45
C MET A 1 -14.98 -20.16 36.74
N GLU A 2 -15.14 -18.99 37.36
CA GLU A 2 -15.82 -17.84 36.70
C GLU A 2 -15.10 -17.33 35.44
N LEU A 3 -13.76 -17.31 35.44
CA LEU A 3 -12.97 -16.91 34.27
C LEU A 3 -13.18 -17.85 33.05
N LEU A 4 -13.30 -19.17 33.30
CA LEU A 4 -13.55 -20.15 32.24
C LEU A 4 -14.96 -19.99 31.65
N GLY A 5 -15.95 -19.61 32.47
CA GLY A 5 -17.29 -19.28 31.97
C GLY A 5 -17.31 -18.01 31.10
N LEU A 6 -16.47 -17.02 31.43
CA LEU A 6 -16.31 -15.80 30.66
C LEU A 6 -15.64 -16.06 29.29
N ILE A 7 -14.62 -16.93 29.27
CA ILE A 7 -13.95 -17.34 28.04
C ILE A 7 -14.90 -18.17 27.15
N ALA A 8 -15.61 -19.15 27.73
CA ALA A 8 -16.59 -19.94 26.98
C ALA A 8 -17.73 -19.06 26.40
N GLY A 9 -18.18 -18.05 27.15
CA GLY A 9 -19.18 -17.09 26.67
C GLY A 9 -18.65 -16.22 25.52
N ALA A 10 -17.39 -15.77 25.59
CA ALA A 10 -16.77 -15.00 24.53
C ALA A 10 -16.59 -15.82 23.23
N VAL A 11 -16.16 -17.08 23.34
CA VAL A 11 -16.01 -18.00 22.20
C VAL A 11 -17.37 -18.33 21.57
N SER A 12 -18.40 -18.57 22.39
CA SER A 12 -19.75 -18.83 21.88
C SER A 12 -20.33 -17.64 21.12
N LYS A 13 -20.07 -16.41 21.60
CA LYS A 13 -20.51 -15.19 20.94
C LYS A 13 -19.75 -14.94 19.63
N ALA A 14 -18.43 -15.14 19.62
CA ALA A 14 -17.62 -15.03 18.41
C ALA A 14 -18.09 -16.01 17.33
N ARG A 15 -18.47 -17.24 17.71
CA ARG A 15 -19.03 -18.23 16.80
C ARG A 15 -20.40 -17.82 16.22
N GLU A 16 -21.27 -17.22 17.02
CA GLU A 16 -22.55 -16.69 16.54
C GLU A 16 -22.38 -15.54 15.56
N ASP A 17 -21.46 -14.62 15.85
CA ASP A 17 -21.19 -13.46 14.99
C ASP A 17 -20.55 -13.90 13.65
N PHE A 18 -19.63 -14.87 13.67
CA PHE A 18 -19.06 -15.49 12.47
C PHE A 18 -20.13 -16.17 11.60
N ASN A 19 -21.04 -16.94 12.21
CA ASN A 19 -22.14 -17.58 11.46
C ASN A 19 -23.08 -16.54 10.83
N ARG A 20 -23.37 -15.43 11.53
CA ARG A 20 -24.22 -14.36 11.01
C ARG A 20 -23.56 -13.65 9.82
N GLU A 21 -22.26 -13.42 9.89
CA GLU A 21 -21.48 -12.84 8.79
C GLU A 21 -21.41 -13.77 7.58
N ARG A 22 -21.20 -15.07 7.81
CA ARG A 22 -21.25 -16.11 6.76
C ARG A 22 -22.60 -16.15 6.04
N GLU A 23 -23.72 -16.09 6.78
CA GLU A 23 -25.06 -15.99 6.18
C GLU A 23 -25.25 -14.70 5.37
N ALA A 24 -24.69 -13.59 5.82
CA ALA A 24 -24.73 -12.31 5.09
C ALA A 24 -23.93 -12.38 3.78
N MET A 25 -22.74 -12.98 3.80
CA MET A 25 -21.93 -13.19 2.59
C MET A 25 -22.63 -14.10 1.58
N HIS A 26 -23.22 -15.21 2.04
CA HIS A 26 -23.93 -16.15 1.16
C HIS A 26 -25.18 -15.51 0.53
N ASN A 27 -25.90 -14.66 1.27
CA ASN A 27 -27.02 -13.89 0.73
C ASN A 27 -26.54 -12.81 -0.27
N GLY A 28 -25.41 -12.16 0.01
CA GLY A 28 -24.79 -11.20 -0.90
C GLY A 28 -24.30 -11.84 -2.21
N ALA A 29 -23.69 -13.02 -2.14
CA ALA A 29 -23.27 -13.80 -3.31
C ALA A 29 -24.47 -14.21 -4.18
N ARG A 30 -25.56 -14.69 -3.57
CA ARG A 30 -26.81 -15.00 -4.28
C ARG A 30 -27.42 -13.79 -4.99
N LEU A 31 -27.40 -12.62 -4.34
CA LEU A 31 -27.91 -11.38 -4.94
C LEU A 31 -27.02 -10.90 -6.10
N ARG A 32 -25.69 -11.06 -6.00
CA ARG A 32 -24.76 -10.73 -7.08
C ARG A 32 -24.87 -11.69 -8.26
N ALA A 33 -25.00 -13.00 -8.03
CA ALA A 33 -25.24 -13.98 -9.08
C ALA A 33 -26.58 -13.74 -9.79
N ALA A 34 -27.64 -13.41 -9.04
CA ALA A 34 -28.94 -13.04 -9.62
C ALA A 34 -28.91 -11.71 -10.38
N ALA A 35 -28.03 -10.77 -10.01
CA ALA A 35 -27.86 -9.51 -10.73
C ALA A 35 -26.99 -9.69 -12.00
N ALA A 36 -26.00 -10.58 -11.97
CA ALA A 36 -25.13 -10.88 -13.10
C ALA A 36 -25.87 -11.64 -14.24
N SER A 37 -26.96 -12.35 -13.93
CA SER A 37 -27.74 -13.08 -14.94
C SER A 37 -28.66 -12.21 -15.80
N VAL A 38 -28.70 -10.89 -15.60
CA VAL A 38 -29.67 -10.00 -16.27
C VAL A 38 -29.08 -9.22 -17.46
N ASP A 39 -27.76 -9.07 -17.57
CA ASP A 39 -27.16 -8.13 -18.54
C ASP A 39 -26.18 -8.70 -19.57
N ASP A 40 -25.79 -9.99 -19.50
CA ASP A 40 -24.89 -10.55 -20.51
C ASP A 40 -25.64 -11.32 -21.60
N GLY A 41 -25.69 -10.71 -22.80
CA GLY A 41 -26.22 -11.28 -24.05
C GLY A 41 -25.40 -12.45 -24.59
N SER A 42 -25.06 -13.42 -23.73
CA SER A 42 -24.52 -14.70 -24.13
C SER A 42 -25.66 -15.56 -24.69
N ASN A 43 -25.49 -16.06 -25.93
CA ASN A 43 -26.44 -16.97 -26.59
C ASN A 43 -26.44 -18.38 -25.98
N LEU A 44 -26.12 -18.52 -24.69
CA LEU A 44 -26.28 -19.77 -23.97
C LEU A 44 -27.75 -19.94 -23.63
N THR A 45 -28.28 -21.14 -23.85
CA THR A 45 -29.66 -21.42 -23.47
C THR A 45 -29.78 -21.35 -21.94
N GLU A 46 -30.95 -20.94 -21.44
CA GLU A 46 -31.21 -20.78 -20.00
C GLU A 46 -30.87 -22.06 -19.20
N ASP A 47 -31.03 -23.23 -19.83
CA ASP A 47 -30.65 -24.53 -19.27
C ASP A 47 -29.12 -24.73 -19.16
N GLU A 48 -28.32 -24.22 -20.12
CA GLU A 48 -26.86 -24.30 -20.07
C GLU A 48 -26.27 -23.34 -19.03
N GLN A 49 -26.83 -22.13 -18.92
CA GLN A 49 -26.45 -21.18 -17.86
C GLN A 49 -26.79 -21.75 -16.47
N MET A 50 -27.96 -22.38 -16.31
CA MET A 50 -28.36 -23.03 -15.07
C MET A 50 -27.48 -24.25 -14.75
N GLN A 51 -27.10 -25.05 -15.74
CA GLN A 51 -26.18 -26.18 -15.52
C GLN A 51 -24.77 -25.73 -15.14
N MET A 52 -24.26 -24.67 -15.75
CA MET A 52 -22.94 -24.12 -15.41
C MET A 52 -22.95 -23.49 -14.01
N ALA A 53 -24.02 -22.76 -13.64
CA ALA A 53 -24.18 -22.23 -12.29
C ALA A 53 -24.30 -23.34 -11.24
N LEU A 54 -25.00 -24.45 -11.56
CA LEU A 54 -25.06 -25.63 -10.70
C LEU A 54 -23.69 -26.30 -10.56
N ALA A 55 -22.94 -26.45 -11.65
CA ALA A 55 -21.60 -27.06 -11.61
C ALA A 55 -20.57 -26.21 -10.84
N MET A 56 -20.63 -24.87 -10.97
CA MET A 56 -19.80 -23.97 -10.18
C MET A 56 -20.18 -24.02 -8.70
N SER A 57 -21.48 -24.00 -8.41
CA SER A 57 -21.99 -24.13 -7.05
C SER A 57 -21.62 -25.47 -6.40
N GLU A 58 -21.56 -26.55 -7.17
CA GLU A 58 -21.19 -27.88 -6.68
C GLU A 58 -19.68 -27.97 -6.37
N ASN A 59 -18.83 -27.36 -7.19
CA ASN A 59 -17.40 -27.26 -6.91
C ASN A 59 -17.09 -26.39 -5.68
N GLU A 60 -17.75 -25.23 -5.54
CA GLU A 60 -17.62 -24.38 -4.35
C GLU A 60 -18.08 -25.12 -3.08
N LEU A 61 -19.14 -25.92 -3.18
CA LEU A 61 -19.61 -26.76 -2.07
C LEU A 61 -18.58 -27.83 -1.69
N LEU A 62 -17.96 -28.48 -2.68
CA LEU A 62 -16.95 -29.52 -2.45
C LEU A 62 -15.64 -28.96 -1.86
N GLU A 63 -15.20 -27.78 -2.30
CA GLU A 63 -14.05 -27.11 -1.69
C GLU A 63 -14.33 -26.69 -0.24
N HIS A 64 -15.53 -26.19 0.03
CA HIS A 64 -15.94 -25.88 1.41
C HIS A 64 -16.04 -27.13 2.29
N GLU A 65 -16.58 -28.24 1.76
CA GLU A 65 -16.65 -29.52 2.51
C GLU A 65 -15.25 -30.08 2.78
N ARG A 66 -14.29 -29.84 1.88
CA ARG A 66 -12.88 -30.19 2.10
C ARG A 66 -12.25 -29.34 3.21
N GLN A 67 -12.45 -28.02 3.19
CA GLN A 67 -11.97 -27.14 4.27
C GLN A 67 -12.57 -27.49 5.63
N GLU A 68 -13.85 -27.88 5.66
CA GLU A 68 -14.50 -28.31 6.91
C GLU A 68 -13.89 -29.60 7.46
N ARG A 69 -13.53 -30.56 6.59
CA ARG A 69 -12.79 -31.76 7.03
C ARG A 69 -11.38 -31.45 7.51
N GLU A 70 -10.66 -30.54 6.85
CA GLU A 70 -9.33 -30.11 7.28
C GLU A 70 -9.39 -29.46 8.68
N LEU A 71 -10.40 -28.62 8.95
CA LEU A 71 -10.62 -28.03 10.28
C LEU A 71 -11.03 -29.07 11.35
N ASP A 72 -11.84 -30.07 10.99
CA ASP A 72 -12.19 -31.16 11.90
C ASP A 72 -10.98 -32.07 12.20
N GLU A 73 -10.11 -32.31 11.22
CA GLU A 73 -8.84 -33.04 11.39
C GLU A 73 -7.85 -32.25 12.27
N GLU A 74 -7.76 -30.93 12.11
CA GLU A 74 -6.96 -30.08 13.00
C GLU A 74 -7.53 -30.01 14.42
N ALA A 75 -8.85 -29.92 14.56
CA ALA A 75 -9.50 -29.90 15.88
C ALA A 75 -9.30 -31.24 16.61
N THR A 76 -9.40 -32.36 15.91
CA THR A 76 -9.13 -33.69 16.47
C THR A 76 -7.65 -33.89 16.79
N SER A 77 -6.74 -33.41 15.94
CA SER A 77 -5.29 -33.37 16.22
C SER A 77 -4.97 -32.55 17.49
N PHE A 78 -5.64 -31.41 17.68
CA PHE A 78 -5.47 -30.59 18.88
C PHE A 78 -6.04 -31.24 20.15
N GLU A 79 -7.17 -31.94 20.04
CA GLU A 79 -7.77 -32.70 21.14
C GLU A 79 -6.92 -33.92 21.53
N GLU A 80 -6.33 -34.62 20.54
CA GLU A 80 -5.37 -35.70 20.76
C GLU A 80 -4.07 -35.18 21.41
N LEU A 81 -3.61 -33.97 21.05
CA LEU A 81 -2.47 -33.31 21.70
C LEU A 81 -2.75 -32.97 23.18
N ILE A 82 -3.99 -32.64 23.52
CA ILE A 82 -4.42 -32.37 24.90
C ILE A 82 -4.49 -33.67 25.71
N ASP A 83 -5.02 -34.74 25.11
CA ASP A 83 -5.14 -36.05 25.75
C ASP A 83 -3.76 -36.74 25.91
N GLU A 84 -2.84 -36.58 24.97
CA GLU A 84 -1.45 -37.05 25.09
C GLU A 84 -0.61 -36.19 26.06
N GLY A 85 -1.05 -34.96 26.35
CA GLY A 85 -0.44 -34.04 27.31
C GLY A 85 -0.65 -34.40 28.79
N GLU A 86 -1.46 -35.42 29.12
CA GLU A 86 -1.92 -35.70 30.49
C GLU A 86 -0.94 -36.50 31.39
N GLN A 87 0.36 -36.55 31.09
CA GLN A 87 1.38 -37.08 32.02
C GLN A 87 2.64 -36.23 32.22
N LEU A 88 2.58 -34.92 31.99
CA LEU A 88 3.62 -34.03 32.51
C LEU A 88 3.27 -33.58 33.94
N PRO A 89 4.14 -33.85 34.94
CA PRO A 89 3.84 -33.54 36.32
C PRO A 89 3.63 -32.02 36.47
N ARG A 90 2.46 -31.66 37.03
CA ARG A 90 1.95 -30.31 37.36
C ARG A 90 2.93 -29.34 38.05
N ASN A 91 4.14 -29.76 38.37
CA ASN A 91 5.14 -28.97 39.10
C ASN A 91 6.15 -28.26 38.19
N ARG A 92 6.08 -28.38 36.85
CA ARG A 92 7.04 -27.71 35.95
C ARG A 92 6.47 -26.57 35.10
N ALA A 93 5.15 -26.53 34.88
CA ALA A 93 4.52 -25.49 34.05
C ALA A 93 4.26 -24.16 34.79
N MET A 94 4.34 -24.12 36.13
CA MET A 94 4.23 -22.85 36.88
C MET A 94 5.56 -22.10 37.04
N PHE A 95 6.69 -22.66 36.61
CA PHE A 95 8.02 -22.02 36.76
C PHE A 95 8.55 -21.35 35.49
N GLN A 96 7.81 -21.38 34.38
CA GLN A 96 8.22 -20.71 33.14
C GLN A 96 7.37 -19.49 32.76
N PHE A 97 6.15 -19.36 33.29
CA PHE A 97 5.36 -18.14 33.06
C PHE A 97 5.76 -16.95 33.96
N ASP A 98 6.37 -17.19 35.12
CA ASP A 98 6.93 -16.12 35.97
C ASP A 98 8.30 -15.62 35.50
N LYS A 99 8.93 -16.26 34.49
CA LYS A 99 10.25 -15.84 33.97
C LYS A 99 10.16 -14.90 32.76
N ILE A 100 8.97 -14.70 32.19
CA ILE A 100 8.76 -13.83 31.02
C ILE A 100 8.31 -12.42 31.44
N LEU A 101 7.93 -12.21 32.72
CA LEU A 101 7.46 -10.91 33.21
C LEU A 101 8.44 -10.17 34.13
N ASP A 102 9.69 -10.62 34.23
CA ASP A 102 10.73 -9.93 35.03
C ASP A 102 11.97 -9.61 34.18
N THR A 103 11.76 -8.83 33.12
CA THR A 103 12.83 -8.22 32.29
C THR A 103 13.36 -6.90 32.85
N SER A 104 12.96 -6.53 34.07
CA SER A 104 13.30 -5.25 34.70
C SER A 104 14.76 -5.11 35.15
N ASP A 105 15.54 -6.21 35.15
CA ASP A 105 16.88 -6.26 35.76
C ASP A 105 18.01 -6.65 34.79
N LEU A 106 17.74 -6.73 33.48
CA LEU A 106 18.77 -6.99 32.47
C LEU A 106 19.39 -5.68 32.00
N ARG A 107 20.72 -5.59 32.09
CA ARG A 107 21.52 -4.45 31.63
C ARG A 107 21.45 -4.36 30.10
N PRO A 108 21.41 -3.14 29.53
CA PRO A 108 21.23 -2.92 28.09
C PRO A 108 22.40 -3.40 27.21
N ASP A 109 23.48 -3.94 27.77
CA ASP A 109 24.69 -4.29 27.02
C ASP A 109 24.71 -5.75 26.48
N GLU A 110 23.67 -6.56 26.73
CA GLU A 110 23.65 -8.00 26.35
C GLU A 110 22.52 -8.39 25.36
N LEU A 111 21.80 -7.42 24.77
CA LEU A 111 20.66 -7.68 23.86
C LEU A 111 20.96 -7.49 22.36
N GLU A 112 22.19 -7.17 21.97
CA GLU A 112 22.54 -6.95 20.56
C GLU A 112 22.79 -8.25 19.75
N ASP A 113 22.90 -9.41 20.39
CA ASP A 113 23.48 -10.62 19.76
C ASP A 113 22.45 -11.70 19.34
N VAL A 114 21.14 -11.41 19.42
CA VAL A 114 20.07 -12.39 19.06
C VAL A 114 19.38 -12.04 17.74
N GLY A 115 19.55 -10.81 17.23
CA GLY A 115 18.98 -10.38 15.94
C GLY A 115 19.86 -10.68 14.71
N GLU A 116 21.12 -11.07 14.90
CA GLU A 116 22.05 -11.34 13.78
C GLU A 116 21.95 -12.79 13.24
N MET A 117 21.18 -13.67 13.89
CA MET A 117 21.13 -15.08 13.50
C MET A 117 20.12 -15.36 12.38
N ASP A 118 19.06 -14.54 12.25
CA ASP A 118 18.05 -14.72 11.20
C ASP A 118 18.52 -14.10 9.86
N THR A 119 19.26 -12.98 9.88
CA THR A 119 19.79 -12.34 8.66
C THR A 119 20.87 -13.16 7.98
N GLN A 120 21.63 -13.98 8.72
CA GLN A 120 22.63 -14.89 8.14
C GLN A 120 22.01 -16.06 7.37
N ASN A 121 20.81 -16.50 7.75
CA ASN A 121 20.09 -17.54 7.01
C ASN A 121 19.47 -16.97 5.72
N ASP A 122 18.94 -15.75 5.76
CA ASP A 122 18.41 -15.08 4.57
C ASP A 122 19.52 -14.74 3.56
N GLU A 123 20.71 -14.33 4.04
CA GLU A 123 21.87 -14.07 3.18
C GLU A 123 22.45 -15.36 2.57
N LEU A 124 22.36 -16.49 3.26
CA LEU A 124 22.71 -17.81 2.73
C LEU A 124 21.71 -18.28 1.66
N LEU A 125 20.42 -18.08 1.88
CA LEU A 125 19.38 -18.40 0.89
C LEU A 125 19.50 -17.52 -0.37
N ALA A 126 19.76 -16.22 -0.19
CA ALA A 126 19.97 -15.29 -1.30
C ALA A 126 21.21 -15.65 -2.13
N ARG A 127 22.31 -16.06 -1.49
CA ARG A 127 23.50 -16.56 -2.21
C ARG A 127 23.24 -17.87 -2.94
N GLN A 128 22.43 -18.76 -2.37
CA GLN A 128 22.13 -20.04 -2.99
C GLN A 128 21.22 -19.88 -4.23
N LEU A 129 20.30 -18.91 -4.21
CA LEU A 129 19.51 -18.53 -5.38
C LEU A 129 20.35 -17.81 -6.46
N GLN A 130 21.30 -16.99 -6.05
CA GLN A 130 22.19 -16.29 -6.98
C GLN A 130 23.18 -17.25 -7.66
N GLU A 131 23.63 -18.30 -6.97
CA GLU A 131 24.42 -19.39 -7.58
C GLU A 131 23.62 -20.24 -8.58
N GLU A 132 22.29 -20.42 -8.38
CA GLU A 132 21.43 -21.12 -9.36
C GLU A 132 21.12 -20.26 -10.61
N GLU A 133 21.06 -18.93 -10.50
CA GLU A 133 20.88 -18.04 -11.65
C GLU A 133 22.14 -17.94 -12.52
N ASP A 134 23.32 -17.86 -11.90
CA ASP A 134 24.60 -17.78 -12.62
C ASP A 134 24.95 -19.10 -13.36
N GLU A 135 24.39 -20.25 -12.95
CA GLU A 135 24.63 -21.55 -13.61
C GLU A 135 23.77 -21.75 -14.88
N VAL A 136 22.74 -20.93 -15.11
CA VAL A 136 21.85 -21.01 -16.29
C VAL A 136 22.36 -20.16 -17.46
N ASP A 137 23.21 -19.17 -17.22
CA ASP A 137 23.69 -18.24 -18.24
C ASP A 137 24.99 -18.67 -18.97
N GLU A 138 25.68 -19.73 -18.53
CA GLU A 138 26.92 -20.18 -19.21
C GLU A 138 26.67 -20.97 -20.53
N ASP A 139 25.45 -21.46 -20.80
CA ASP A 139 25.15 -22.23 -22.01
C ASP A 139 24.57 -21.40 -23.18
N ALA A 140 24.30 -20.09 -22.98
CA ALA A 140 23.68 -19.25 -24.01
C ALA A 140 24.66 -18.48 -24.92
N SER A 141 25.98 -18.61 -24.74
CA SER A 141 26.95 -17.73 -25.44
C SER A 141 27.37 -18.16 -26.86
N ASN A 142 26.77 -19.17 -27.47
CA ASN A 142 27.13 -19.61 -28.84
C ASN A 142 25.89 -19.85 -29.71
N ASN A 143 25.23 -18.78 -30.15
CA ASN A 143 24.54 -18.80 -31.44
C ASN A 143 24.35 -17.38 -31.99
N ASP A 144 25.21 -17.02 -32.94
CA ASP A 144 24.95 -15.97 -33.92
C ASP A 144 23.77 -16.39 -34.81
N HIS A 145 22.59 -15.78 -34.63
CA HIS A 145 21.58 -15.79 -35.69
C HIS A 145 20.78 -14.48 -35.80
N PRO A 146 20.33 -14.16 -37.03
CA PRO A 146 19.96 -12.81 -37.44
C PRO A 146 18.49 -12.44 -37.11
N ALA A 147 18.26 -11.13 -37.06
CA ALA A 147 16.98 -10.48 -36.85
C ALA A 147 15.82 -11.04 -37.70
N ALA A 148 14.73 -11.40 -37.02
CA ALA A 148 13.40 -11.62 -37.58
C ALA A 148 12.40 -10.76 -36.77
N SER A 149 11.82 -9.73 -37.39
CA SER A 149 10.47 -9.73 -37.99
C SER A 149 9.34 -9.75 -36.93
N ALA A 150 8.85 -8.56 -36.59
CA ALA A 150 7.70 -8.35 -35.71
C ALA A 150 6.36 -8.77 -36.37
N PRO A 151 5.38 -9.26 -35.58
CA PRO A 151 4.04 -9.57 -36.08
C PRO A 151 3.11 -8.34 -36.13
N PRO A 152 2.04 -8.35 -36.96
CA PRO A 152 1.16 -7.20 -37.15
C PRO A 152 0.13 -7.05 -36.03
N LEU A 153 -0.07 -5.80 -35.59
CA LEU A 153 -1.07 -5.42 -34.58
C LEU A 153 -2.50 -5.47 -35.13
N LEU A 154 -3.37 -6.20 -34.43
CA LEU A 154 -4.82 -6.18 -34.64
C LEU A 154 -5.46 -4.96 -33.95
N LEU A 155 -6.24 -4.19 -34.72
CA LEU A 155 -7.04 -3.05 -34.26
C LEU A 155 -8.15 -3.48 -33.27
N PRO A 156 -8.42 -2.72 -32.20
CA PRO A 156 -9.59 -2.93 -31.36
C PRO A 156 -10.88 -2.33 -32.00
N PRO A 157 -12.06 -2.91 -31.72
CA PRO A 157 -13.33 -2.40 -32.21
C PRO A 157 -13.79 -1.13 -31.46
N SER A 158 -14.46 -0.27 -32.22
CA SER A 158 -15.02 1.03 -31.87
C SER A 158 -15.91 1.04 -30.62
N ALA A 159 -15.64 1.98 -29.71
CA ALA A 159 -16.50 2.31 -28.57
C ALA A 159 -17.86 2.93 -29.02
N PRO A 160 -18.99 2.55 -28.41
CA PRO A 160 -20.26 3.22 -28.63
C PRO A 160 -20.40 4.53 -27.82
N LEU A 161 -21.13 5.46 -28.44
CA LEU A 161 -21.42 6.84 -28.04
C LEU A 161 -21.98 6.98 -26.61
N SER A 162 -21.43 7.92 -25.85
CA SER A 162 -21.93 8.38 -24.56
C SER A 162 -23.35 8.98 -24.68
N ILE A 163 -24.32 8.36 -23.99
CA ILE A 163 -25.65 8.92 -23.78
C ILE A 163 -25.63 9.70 -22.46
N LEU A 164 -25.86 11.02 -22.56
CA LEU A 164 -26.07 11.93 -21.44
C LEU A 164 -27.31 11.54 -20.60
N PRO A 165 -27.23 11.57 -19.26
CA PRO A 165 -28.43 11.53 -18.43
C PRO A 165 -29.12 12.92 -18.38
N PRO A 166 -30.47 12.98 -18.30
CA PRO A 166 -31.22 14.24 -18.19
C PRO A 166 -31.17 14.82 -16.76
N PRO A 167 -31.42 16.14 -16.59
CA PRO A 167 -31.36 16.78 -15.30
C PRO A 167 -32.55 16.41 -14.41
N ILE A 168 -32.25 16.08 -13.15
CA ILE A 168 -33.23 15.85 -12.08
C ILE A 168 -33.89 17.18 -11.71
N VAL A 169 -35.18 17.29 -12.01
CA VAL A 169 -36.07 18.36 -11.53
C VAL A 169 -36.41 18.07 -10.07
N GLY A 170 -35.79 18.81 -9.14
CA GLY A 170 -36.12 18.79 -7.72
C GLY A 170 -37.47 19.46 -7.46
N LEU A 171 -38.51 18.65 -7.26
CA LEU A 171 -39.76 19.08 -6.65
C LEU A 171 -39.60 19.05 -5.13
N ASN A 172 -39.60 20.23 -4.53
CA ASN A 172 -39.66 20.42 -3.09
C ASN A 172 -41.05 20.96 -2.73
N PRO A 173 -41.93 20.18 -2.09
CA PRO A 173 -43.07 20.75 -1.39
C PRO A 173 -43.00 20.37 0.08
N PHE A 174 -43.05 21.41 0.93
CA PHE A 174 -43.63 21.48 2.28
C PHE A 174 -42.74 22.27 3.23
N ASN A 175 -43.06 23.55 3.37
CA ASN A 175 -42.77 24.30 4.57
C ASN A 175 -44.04 25.08 4.92
N PRO A 176 -44.75 24.75 6.03
CA PRO A 176 -45.88 25.55 6.46
C PRO A 176 -45.42 26.74 7.31
N LEU A 177 -46.12 27.85 7.10
CA LEU A 177 -46.00 29.09 7.84
C LEU A 177 -46.04 28.87 9.36
N GLY A 178 -45.13 29.53 10.07
CA GLY A 178 -45.15 29.69 11.52
C GLY A 178 -44.68 31.10 11.90
N ALA A 179 -45.60 31.88 12.45
CA ALA A 179 -45.53 33.29 12.80
C ALA A 179 -44.31 33.74 13.63
N GLY A 180 -43.79 34.92 13.26
CA GLY A 180 -43.74 36.09 14.15
C GLY A 180 -42.80 36.06 15.36
N GLN A 181 -41.67 36.75 15.25
CA GLN A 181 -41.15 37.57 16.35
C GLN A 181 -40.23 38.68 15.84
N GLN A 182 -40.67 39.92 16.06
CA GLN A 182 -39.87 41.12 15.88
C GLN A 182 -38.87 41.20 17.03
N HIS A 183 -37.57 41.15 16.72
CA HIS A 183 -36.53 41.62 17.63
C HIS A 183 -35.72 42.72 16.97
N HIS A 184 -35.76 43.88 17.64
CA HIS A 184 -34.97 45.06 17.37
C HIS A 184 -33.47 44.74 17.41
N HIS A 185 -32.76 45.02 16.33
CA HIS A 185 -31.30 45.17 16.37
C HIS A 185 -30.97 46.59 16.83
N PRO A 186 -30.21 46.79 17.93
CA PRO A 186 -29.48 48.02 18.10
C PRO A 186 -28.26 47.97 17.18
N SER A 187 -28.19 48.98 16.32
CA SER A 187 -26.92 49.46 15.79
C SER A 187 -25.95 49.73 16.96
N TRP A 188 -24.65 49.69 16.67
CA TRP A 188 -23.59 50.60 17.12
C TRP A 188 -22.27 49.84 16.98
N TRP A 189 -21.51 50.16 15.94
CA TRP A 189 -20.04 50.13 15.95
C TRP A 189 -19.56 51.04 14.82
N SER A 190 -19.32 52.30 15.17
CA SER A 190 -18.46 53.19 14.41
C SER A 190 -17.02 53.00 14.92
N PRO A 191 -16.03 52.85 14.03
CA PRO A 191 -14.63 52.82 14.44
C PRO A 191 -14.15 54.23 14.85
N PRO A 192 -13.25 54.36 15.83
CA PRO A 192 -12.73 55.66 16.23
C PRO A 192 -11.75 56.25 15.18
N PRO A 193 -11.65 57.58 15.08
CA PRO A 193 -10.74 58.24 14.15
C PRO A 193 -9.28 58.16 14.62
N ALA A 194 -8.39 57.86 13.68
CA ALA A 194 -6.95 57.91 13.86
C ALA A 194 -6.49 59.35 14.14
N GLY A 195 -5.89 59.57 15.31
CA GLY A 195 -5.15 60.79 15.66
C GLY A 195 -3.63 60.55 15.66
N PRO A 196 -2.80 61.57 15.38
CA PRO A 196 -1.39 61.40 15.09
C PRO A 196 -0.54 61.37 16.36
N LEU A 197 0.43 60.44 16.43
CA LEU A 197 1.48 60.45 17.44
C LEU A 197 2.75 61.16 16.90
N PRO A 198 3.44 61.96 17.74
CA PRO A 198 4.63 62.69 17.35
C PRO A 198 5.93 61.87 17.46
N ILE A 199 6.92 62.45 16.80
CA ILE A 199 8.26 61.96 16.44
C ILE A 199 9.21 61.90 17.64
N VAL A 200 10.28 61.11 17.47
CA VAL A 200 11.67 61.27 17.96
C VAL A 200 12.08 60.21 19.01
N THR A 201 12.86 59.22 18.59
CA THR A 201 14.27 59.11 19.02
C THR A 201 15.09 58.39 17.95
N SER A 202 16.29 58.92 17.78
CA SER A 202 17.31 58.65 16.78
C SER A 202 18.10 57.38 17.05
N SER A 203 18.40 56.59 16.02
CA SER A 203 19.58 55.72 15.99
C SER A 203 20.22 55.74 14.59
N PRO A 204 21.57 55.74 14.51
CA PRO A 204 22.30 56.09 13.28
C PRO A 204 22.47 54.89 12.32
N PRO A 205 22.74 55.15 11.02
CA PRO A 205 22.87 54.11 10.01
C PRO A 205 24.32 53.60 9.91
N LEU A 206 24.48 52.28 9.80
CA LEU A 206 25.70 51.64 9.31
C LEU A 206 25.57 51.38 7.79
N PRO A 207 26.58 51.75 6.97
CA PRO A 207 26.52 51.57 5.52
C PRO A 207 27.48 50.46 5.06
N TRP A 208 27.00 49.38 4.43
CA TRP A 208 27.78 48.64 3.44
C TRP A 208 26.93 47.64 2.62
N LEU A 209 27.14 47.73 1.29
CA LEU A 209 27.05 46.71 0.24
C LEU A 209 25.77 45.87 0.07
N ARG A 210 24.88 46.36 -0.80
CA ARG A 210 24.09 45.49 -1.70
C ARG A 210 24.66 45.61 -3.10
N ASP A 211 25.27 44.55 -3.59
CA ASP A 211 25.52 44.36 -5.03
C ASP A 211 24.20 44.05 -5.75
N PRO A 212 23.98 44.56 -6.97
CA PRO A 212 22.81 44.24 -7.77
C PRO A 212 22.95 42.84 -8.37
N VAL A 213 21.97 41.98 -8.06
CA VAL A 213 21.75 40.69 -8.71
C VAL A 213 21.51 40.92 -10.22
N PRO A 214 22.20 40.20 -11.13
CA PRO A 214 21.96 40.33 -12.56
C PRO A 214 20.60 39.73 -12.96
N PRO A 215 19.93 40.28 -14.00
CA PRO A 215 18.66 39.76 -14.47
C PRO A 215 18.83 38.35 -15.07
N SER A 216 17.94 37.45 -14.66
CA SER A 216 17.80 36.10 -15.20
C SER A 216 17.65 36.12 -16.74
N PRO A 217 18.35 35.25 -17.48
CA PRO A 217 18.16 35.12 -18.92
C PRO A 217 16.75 34.58 -19.20
N GLY A 218 15.97 35.34 -19.97
CA GLY A 218 14.66 34.92 -20.46
C GLY A 218 14.73 33.64 -21.31
N PRO A 219 13.60 32.92 -21.43
CA PRO A 219 13.56 31.63 -22.10
C PRO A 219 13.93 31.79 -23.58
N ARG A 220 14.90 30.98 -24.01
CA ARG A 220 15.23 30.82 -25.43
C ARG A 220 14.07 30.10 -26.12
N PRO A 221 13.70 30.45 -27.37
CA PRO A 221 12.78 29.64 -28.15
C PRO A 221 13.45 28.29 -28.44
N PHE A 222 12.90 27.24 -27.84
CA PHE A 222 13.25 25.85 -28.14
C PHE A 222 12.92 25.56 -29.61
N PHE A 223 13.82 24.82 -30.25
CA PHE A 223 13.64 24.31 -31.60
C PHE A 223 12.30 23.59 -31.73
N GLY A 224 11.57 23.87 -32.80
CA GLY A 224 10.25 23.29 -33.06
C GLY A 224 10.33 21.76 -33.09
N GLY A 225 9.71 21.13 -32.09
CA GLY A 225 9.40 19.71 -32.12
C GLY A 225 8.52 19.41 -33.32
N LEU A 226 8.91 18.38 -34.07
CA LEU A 226 8.05 17.79 -35.09
C LEU A 226 6.76 17.36 -34.39
N THR A 227 5.61 17.78 -34.91
CA THR A 227 4.31 17.34 -34.38
C THR A 227 4.16 15.83 -34.60
N ASP A 228 3.40 15.13 -33.76
CA ASP A 228 3.13 13.67 -33.89
C ASP A 228 2.67 13.26 -35.30
N SER A 229 2.05 14.18 -36.04
CA SER A 229 1.64 13.96 -37.44
C SER A 229 2.81 13.82 -38.43
N GLN A 230 4.00 14.33 -38.09
CA GLN A 230 5.22 14.21 -38.88
C GLN A 230 6.00 12.94 -38.52
N LEU A 231 6.03 12.54 -37.26
CA LEU A 231 6.64 11.27 -36.84
C LEU A 231 5.86 10.06 -37.40
N ALA A 232 4.53 10.11 -37.35
CA ALA A 232 3.69 9.07 -37.95
C ALA A 232 3.89 8.94 -39.47
N ARG A 233 4.18 10.04 -40.17
CA ARG A 233 4.50 10.00 -41.61
C ARG A 233 5.89 9.43 -41.89
N GLU A 234 6.84 9.61 -40.99
CA GLU A 234 8.20 9.09 -41.14
C GLU A 234 8.23 7.57 -40.88
N ILE A 235 7.48 7.09 -39.90
CA ILE A 235 7.33 5.64 -39.63
C ILE A 235 6.62 4.95 -40.79
N GLN A 236 5.54 5.54 -41.32
CA GLN A 236 4.80 4.96 -42.44
C GLN A 236 5.61 4.93 -43.75
N ALA A 237 6.53 5.90 -43.94
CA ALA A 237 7.43 5.90 -45.10
C ALA A 237 8.48 4.77 -45.03
N VAL A 238 8.93 4.39 -43.84
CA VAL A 238 9.88 3.27 -43.65
C VAL A 238 9.19 1.91 -43.86
N GLU A 239 7.93 1.77 -43.45
CA GLU A 239 7.16 0.54 -43.67
C GLU A 239 6.82 0.31 -45.15
N ASP A 240 6.46 1.36 -45.89
CA ASP A 240 6.16 1.25 -47.33
C ASP A 240 7.40 0.86 -48.16
N ASP A 241 8.60 1.32 -47.77
CA ASP A 241 9.86 0.93 -48.42
C ASP A 241 10.25 -0.53 -48.13
N ALA A 242 9.90 -1.07 -46.95
CA ALA A 242 10.13 -2.48 -46.61
C ALA A 242 9.22 -3.43 -47.42
N ILE A 243 7.98 -3.03 -47.70
CA ILE A 243 7.03 -3.82 -48.50
C ILE A 243 7.43 -3.85 -49.98
N LEU A 244 8.08 -2.80 -50.49
CA LEU A 244 8.63 -2.78 -51.85
C LEU A 244 9.86 -3.70 -52.01
N ALA A 245 10.67 -3.88 -50.98
CA ALA A 245 11.82 -4.78 -51.00
C ALA A 245 11.44 -6.28 -50.96
N ALA A 246 10.32 -6.63 -50.32
CA ALA A 246 9.87 -8.02 -50.19
C ALA A 246 9.22 -8.60 -51.47
N ASN A 247 8.95 -7.78 -52.49
CA ASN A 247 8.26 -8.19 -53.72
C ASN A 247 9.21 -8.38 -54.93
N GLU A 248 10.53 -8.29 -54.74
CA GLU A 248 11.50 -8.73 -55.75
C GLU A 248 11.52 -10.27 -55.81
N GLN A 249 10.66 -10.83 -56.66
CA GLN A 249 10.62 -12.27 -56.90
C GLN A 249 12.00 -12.78 -57.37
N PRO A 250 12.47 -13.93 -56.85
CA PRO A 250 13.68 -14.56 -57.33
C PRO A 250 13.52 -14.93 -58.81
N ALA A 251 14.41 -14.38 -59.64
CA ALA A 251 14.43 -14.55 -61.07
C ALA A 251 14.23 -16.03 -61.47
N HIS A 252 13.26 -16.26 -62.34
CA HIS A 252 12.95 -17.53 -62.98
C HIS A 252 14.22 -18.33 -63.34
N TYR A 253 14.43 -19.44 -62.62
CA TYR A 253 15.45 -20.43 -62.98
C TYR A 253 15.01 -21.11 -64.28
N ARG A 254 15.54 -20.66 -65.41
CA ARG A 254 15.33 -21.27 -66.73
C ARG A 254 16.27 -22.47 -66.85
N PRO A 255 15.77 -23.72 -66.87
CA PRO A 255 16.64 -24.88 -67.01
C PRO A 255 17.42 -24.82 -68.33
N PRO A 256 18.71 -25.20 -68.35
CA PRO A 256 19.52 -25.20 -69.56
C PRO A 256 18.97 -26.23 -70.56
N ALA A 257 18.81 -25.80 -71.80
CA ALA A 257 18.36 -26.63 -72.91
C ALA A 257 19.32 -27.81 -73.12
N VAL A 258 18.79 -29.02 -73.03
CA VAL A 258 19.50 -30.26 -73.33
C VAL A 258 19.78 -30.27 -74.85
N PRO A 259 21.04 -30.43 -75.30
CA PRO A 259 21.33 -30.56 -76.72
C PRO A 259 20.82 -31.91 -77.24
N GLU A 260 19.93 -31.86 -78.22
CA GLU A 260 19.53 -33.01 -79.03
C GLU A 260 20.77 -33.58 -79.74
N ALA A 261 21.24 -34.74 -79.28
CA ALA A 261 22.30 -35.47 -79.94
C ALA A 261 21.70 -36.26 -81.11
N ASP A 262 21.87 -35.72 -82.32
CA ASP A 262 21.83 -36.47 -83.57
C ASP A 262 22.87 -37.60 -83.53
N SER A 263 22.42 -38.86 -83.50
CA SER A 263 23.27 -40.01 -83.78
C SER A 263 22.78 -40.77 -85.00
N SER A 264 23.34 -40.34 -86.12
CA SER A 264 23.60 -41.05 -87.37
C SER A 264 23.80 -42.57 -87.22
N ASP A 265 22.94 -43.30 -87.92
CA ASP A 265 23.21 -44.38 -88.87
C ASP A 265 24.63 -44.99 -88.91
N GLY A 266 24.72 -46.33 -88.86
CA GLY A 266 25.95 -47.10 -89.06
C GLY A 266 25.88 -48.53 -88.56
N GLY A 267 25.46 -49.46 -89.42
CA GLY A 267 25.15 -50.85 -89.05
C GLY A 267 26.32 -51.80 -88.82
N GLY A 268 25.97 -53.08 -88.70
CA GLY A 268 26.89 -54.20 -88.91
C GLY A 268 26.80 -55.33 -87.88
N SER A 269 26.79 -56.55 -88.41
CA SER A 269 27.26 -57.80 -87.82
C SER A 269 26.38 -58.55 -86.81
N ALA A 270 25.84 -59.65 -87.34
CA ALA A 270 25.49 -60.88 -86.67
C ALA A 270 26.46 -61.29 -85.55
N ASN A 271 25.95 -61.49 -84.33
CA ASN A 271 26.41 -62.44 -83.30
C ASN A 271 25.32 -62.56 -82.19
N GLY A 272 24.33 -63.42 -82.40
CA GLY A 272 23.11 -63.53 -81.58
C GLY A 272 23.23 -64.29 -80.25
N MET A 273 24.28 -64.07 -79.45
CA MET A 273 24.35 -64.55 -78.06
C MET A 273 24.79 -63.49 -77.03
N ASP A 274 25.27 -62.32 -77.46
CA ASP A 274 25.73 -61.26 -76.55
C ASP A 274 24.65 -60.17 -76.26
N ASP A 275 23.58 -60.10 -77.07
CA ASP A 275 22.45 -59.16 -76.87
C ASP A 275 21.65 -59.42 -75.59
N GLY A 276 21.58 -60.69 -75.15
CA GLY A 276 20.93 -61.04 -73.89
C GLY A 276 21.71 -60.52 -72.68
N LEU A 277 23.05 -60.48 -72.77
CA LEU A 277 23.92 -59.98 -71.72
C LEU A 277 23.89 -58.44 -71.66
N LEU A 278 23.91 -57.76 -72.81
CA LEU A 278 23.74 -56.31 -72.86
C LEU A 278 22.38 -55.89 -72.29
N ARG A 279 21.30 -56.58 -72.67
CA ARG A 279 19.96 -56.29 -72.14
C ARG A 279 19.87 -56.53 -70.63
N ALA A 280 20.49 -57.59 -70.12
CA ALA A 280 20.55 -57.85 -68.68
C ALA A 280 21.38 -56.81 -67.91
N MET A 281 22.47 -56.31 -68.51
CA MET A 281 23.25 -55.22 -67.92
C MET A 281 22.49 -53.88 -67.96
N GLU A 282 21.74 -53.59 -69.02
CA GLU A 282 20.87 -52.42 -69.12
C GLU A 282 19.69 -52.48 -68.15
N GLU A 283 19.10 -53.66 -67.97
CA GLU A 283 18.03 -53.90 -66.98
C GLU A 283 18.57 -53.75 -65.57
N SER A 284 19.73 -54.33 -65.25
CA SER A 284 20.40 -54.12 -63.96
C SER A 284 20.79 -52.66 -63.71
N ARG A 285 21.14 -51.90 -64.76
CA ARG A 285 21.43 -50.47 -64.64
C ARG A 285 20.16 -49.67 -64.39
N ARG A 286 19.06 -49.99 -65.05
CA ARG A 286 17.75 -49.38 -64.77
C ARG A 286 17.27 -49.70 -63.36
N ASP A 287 17.44 -50.94 -62.91
CA ASP A 287 17.10 -51.34 -61.54
C ASP A 287 17.95 -50.61 -60.51
N ALA A 288 19.25 -50.43 -60.77
CA ALA A 288 20.15 -49.63 -59.93
C ALA A 288 19.75 -48.14 -59.91
N GLU A 289 19.47 -47.54 -61.06
CA GLU A 289 18.99 -46.16 -61.17
C GLU A 289 17.62 -45.97 -60.48
N GLU A 290 16.73 -46.96 -60.55
CA GLU A 290 15.46 -46.97 -59.82
C GLU A 290 15.66 -47.08 -58.32
N GLN A 291 16.59 -47.91 -57.87
CA GLN A 291 16.94 -48.05 -56.45
C GLN A 291 17.53 -46.75 -55.91
N GLU A 292 18.45 -46.12 -56.63
CA GLU A 292 19.01 -44.81 -56.26
C GLU A 292 17.91 -43.73 -56.19
N ARG A 293 16.97 -43.73 -57.13
CA ARG A 293 15.84 -42.79 -57.12
C ARG A 293 14.81 -43.09 -56.01
N ARG A 294 14.68 -44.33 -55.56
CA ARG A 294 13.85 -44.68 -54.38
C ARG A 294 14.55 -44.23 -53.11
N ALA A 295 15.84 -44.53 -52.97
CA ALA A 295 16.64 -44.10 -51.83
C ALA A 295 16.66 -42.57 -51.67
N LEU A 296 16.79 -41.81 -52.76
CA LEU A 296 16.77 -40.34 -52.70
C LEU A 296 15.41 -39.80 -52.24
N ARG A 297 14.30 -40.43 -52.64
CA ARG A 297 12.96 -40.02 -52.18
C ARG A 297 12.75 -40.37 -50.72
N GLU A 298 13.16 -41.56 -50.30
CA GLU A 298 13.10 -41.96 -48.90
C GLU A 298 13.94 -41.02 -48.02
N GLN A 299 15.12 -40.61 -48.49
CA GLN A 299 15.95 -39.64 -47.79
C GLN A 299 15.26 -38.26 -47.71
N GLN A 300 14.70 -37.75 -48.80
CA GLN A 300 13.97 -36.47 -48.79
C GLN A 300 12.72 -36.52 -47.91
N GLU A 301 12.00 -37.65 -47.90
CA GLU A 301 10.85 -37.87 -47.03
C GLU A 301 11.27 -37.93 -45.55
N GLN A 302 12.41 -38.56 -45.24
CA GLN A 302 12.99 -38.57 -43.89
C GLN A 302 13.38 -37.16 -43.44
N GLU A 303 14.14 -36.42 -44.25
CA GLU A 303 14.56 -35.05 -43.95
C GLU A 303 13.35 -34.11 -43.74
N TYR A 304 12.29 -34.29 -44.54
CA TYR A 304 11.04 -33.54 -44.37
C TYR A 304 10.33 -33.89 -43.05
N GLN A 305 10.26 -35.17 -42.68
CA GLN A 305 9.67 -35.61 -41.41
C GLN A 305 10.47 -35.09 -40.22
N GLU A 306 11.79 -35.12 -40.29
CA GLU A 306 12.68 -34.57 -39.26
C GLU A 306 12.50 -33.06 -39.10
N THR A 307 12.43 -32.32 -40.21
CA THR A 307 12.20 -30.87 -40.20
C THR A 307 10.84 -30.53 -39.55
N LEU A 308 9.80 -31.30 -39.89
CA LEU A 308 8.47 -31.13 -39.30
C LEU A 308 8.47 -31.38 -37.78
N LEU A 309 9.19 -32.39 -37.30
CA LEU A 309 9.34 -32.66 -35.87
C LEU A 309 10.12 -31.56 -35.16
N MET A 310 11.20 -31.06 -35.76
CA MET A 310 11.98 -29.96 -35.19
C MET A 310 11.16 -28.67 -35.08
N ASP A 311 10.32 -28.37 -36.08
CA ASP A 311 9.43 -27.22 -36.02
C ASP A 311 8.34 -27.38 -34.95
N GLN A 312 7.79 -28.60 -34.76
CA GLN A 312 6.89 -28.89 -33.65
C GLN A 312 7.55 -28.72 -32.28
N ILE A 313 8.80 -29.15 -32.13
CA ILE A 313 9.56 -28.98 -30.87
C ILE A 313 9.77 -27.50 -30.56
N ARG A 314 10.22 -26.70 -31.54
CA ARG A 314 10.42 -25.25 -31.35
C ARG A 314 9.13 -24.50 -31.04
N GLU A 315 7.99 -24.95 -31.56
CA GLU A 315 6.69 -24.37 -31.22
C GLU A 315 6.30 -24.71 -29.78
N SER A 316 6.43 -25.98 -29.38
CA SER A 316 6.14 -26.40 -28.00
C SER A 316 7.04 -25.71 -26.96
N GLU A 317 8.32 -25.48 -27.28
CA GLU A 317 9.27 -24.80 -26.40
C GLU A 317 8.90 -23.32 -26.20
N ARG A 318 8.48 -22.62 -27.26
CA ARG A 318 8.00 -21.22 -27.18
C ARG A 318 6.72 -21.11 -26.34
N GLU A 319 5.79 -22.04 -26.49
CA GLU A 319 4.56 -22.06 -25.68
C GLU A 319 4.87 -22.32 -24.20
N GLU A 320 5.82 -23.21 -23.90
CA GLU A 320 6.24 -23.49 -22.52
C GLU A 320 6.96 -22.30 -21.89
N GLU A 321 7.83 -21.61 -22.64
CA GLU A 321 8.54 -20.40 -22.18
C GLU A 321 7.57 -19.24 -21.92
N GLU A 322 6.62 -18.99 -22.82
CA GLU A 322 5.58 -17.96 -22.63
C GLU A 322 4.72 -18.28 -21.40
N LYS A 323 4.37 -19.55 -21.20
CA LYS A 323 3.65 -20.01 -20.02
C LYS A 323 4.48 -19.84 -18.74
N ARG A 324 5.79 -20.06 -18.79
CA ARG A 324 6.70 -19.83 -17.65
C ARG A 324 6.79 -18.34 -17.32
N ARG A 325 6.94 -17.49 -18.32
CA ARG A 325 6.98 -16.03 -18.13
C ARG A 325 5.66 -15.51 -17.54
N ARG A 326 4.53 -15.98 -18.06
CA ARG A 326 3.21 -15.60 -17.53
C ARG A 326 3.04 -16.02 -16.06
N ARG A 327 3.51 -17.21 -15.68
CA ARG A 327 3.49 -17.66 -14.27
C ARG A 327 4.38 -16.80 -13.38
N GLN A 328 5.56 -16.40 -13.86
CA GLN A 328 6.47 -15.52 -13.11
C GLN A 328 5.88 -14.12 -12.93
N GLU A 329 5.27 -13.54 -13.97
CA GLU A 329 4.59 -12.24 -13.88
C GLU A 329 3.41 -12.29 -12.92
N GLU A 330 2.58 -13.34 -12.98
CA GLU A 330 1.46 -13.55 -12.06
C GLU A 330 1.92 -13.74 -10.62
N GLU A 331 3.01 -14.50 -10.39
CA GLU A 331 3.59 -14.67 -9.04
C GLU A 331 4.19 -13.38 -8.50
N GLN A 332 4.92 -12.61 -9.34
CA GLN A 332 5.45 -11.31 -8.94
C GLN A 332 4.33 -10.31 -8.62
N GLN A 333 3.27 -10.30 -9.44
CA GLN A 333 2.10 -9.48 -9.17
C GLN A 333 1.45 -9.88 -7.84
N ARG A 334 1.27 -11.19 -7.61
CA ARG A 334 0.72 -11.70 -6.35
C ARG A 334 1.58 -11.30 -5.15
N ARG A 335 2.92 -11.39 -5.25
CA ARG A 335 3.83 -10.94 -4.17
C ARG A 335 3.71 -9.45 -3.89
N ARG A 336 3.59 -8.61 -4.94
CA ARG A 336 3.40 -7.17 -4.77
C ARG A 336 2.04 -6.84 -4.14
N GLU A 337 1.00 -7.57 -4.52
CA GLU A 337 -0.33 -7.42 -3.93
C GLU A 337 -0.34 -7.85 -2.45
N GLU A 338 0.26 -8.99 -2.12
CA GLU A 338 0.41 -9.46 -0.72
C GLU A 338 1.26 -8.49 0.13
N GLU A 339 2.36 -7.96 -0.40
CA GLU A 339 3.19 -6.96 0.29
C GLU A 339 2.43 -5.63 0.49
N ALA A 340 1.63 -5.21 -0.49
CA ALA A 340 0.77 -4.04 -0.37
C ALA A 340 -0.31 -4.24 0.70
N GLU A 341 -0.91 -5.43 0.77
CA GLU A 341 -1.91 -5.80 1.78
C GLU A 341 -1.30 -5.77 3.20
N LEU A 342 -0.12 -6.36 3.39
CA LEU A 342 0.60 -6.33 4.67
C LEU A 342 0.94 -4.88 5.11
N ARG A 343 1.32 -4.02 4.17
CA ARG A 343 1.57 -2.60 4.45
C ARG A 343 0.29 -1.87 4.85
N GLU A 344 -0.83 -2.13 4.18
CA GLU A 344 -2.11 -1.54 4.52
C GLU A 344 -2.56 -1.99 5.93
N GLU A 345 -2.39 -3.27 6.26
CA GLU A 345 -2.70 -3.82 7.59
C GLU A 345 -1.85 -3.16 8.69
N ALA A 346 -0.54 -3.03 8.50
CA ALA A 346 0.34 -2.37 9.48
C ALA A 346 -0.05 -0.89 9.72
N VAL A 347 -0.44 -0.18 8.66
CA VAL A 347 -0.95 1.20 8.77
C VAL A 347 -2.29 1.23 9.51
N ALA A 348 -3.18 0.26 9.27
CA ALA A 348 -4.45 0.15 9.98
C ALA A 348 -4.27 -0.17 11.47
N GLU A 349 -3.36 -1.08 11.81
CA GLU A 349 -3.06 -1.44 13.20
C GLU A 349 -2.51 -0.25 13.99
N THR A 350 -1.51 0.46 13.43
CA THR A 350 -0.93 1.65 14.07
C THR A 350 -1.97 2.76 14.24
N ALA A 351 -2.88 2.95 13.27
CA ALA A 351 -4.00 3.87 13.38
C ALA A 351 -5.00 3.47 14.49
N ALA A 352 -5.31 2.18 14.63
CA ALA A 352 -6.19 1.66 15.67
C ALA A 352 -5.60 1.84 17.08
N LEU A 353 -4.30 1.56 17.24
CA LEU A 353 -3.60 1.80 18.50
C LEU A 353 -3.63 3.28 18.89
N ARG A 354 -3.35 4.18 17.92
CA ARG A 354 -3.42 5.62 18.12
C ARG A 354 -4.81 6.07 18.58
N PHE A 355 -5.86 5.59 17.92
CA PHE A 355 -7.24 5.88 18.28
C PHE A 355 -7.59 5.42 19.69
N SER A 356 -7.13 4.22 20.09
CA SER A 356 -7.37 3.69 21.44
C SER A 356 -6.70 4.54 22.53
N LEU A 357 -5.51 5.10 22.27
CA LEU A 357 -4.80 5.99 23.19
C LEU A 357 -5.49 7.35 23.29
N GLU A 358 -5.97 7.89 22.17
CA GLU A 358 -6.73 9.14 22.16
C GLU A 358 -8.02 9.02 22.98
N LEU A 359 -8.74 7.90 22.82
CA LEU A 359 -9.95 7.63 23.60
C LEU A 359 -9.68 7.56 25.11
N LYS A 360 -8.57 6.91 25.52
CA LYS A 360 -8.14 6.88 26.92
C LYS A 360 -7.84 8.27 27.46
N ARG A 361 -7.08 9.08 26.71
CA ARG A 361 -6.77 10.47 27.08
C ARG A 361 -8.02 11.32 27.22
N ASP A 362 -8.96 11.19 26.29
CA ASP A 362 -10.23 11.94 26.35
C ASP A 362 -11.09 11.54 27.55
N SER A 363 -11.12 10.24 27.89
CA SER A 363 -11.79 9.77 29.09
C SER A 363 -11.16 10.32 30.37
N GLU A 364 -9.83 10.40 30.42
CA GLU A 364 -9.07 10.95 31.56
C GLU A 364 -9.30 12.46 31.71
N ILE A 365 -9.26 13.20 30.60
CA ILE A 365 -9.60 14.63 30.57
C ILE A 365 -11.03 14.83 31.08
N ALA A 366 -11.99 14.00 30.66
CA ALA A 366 -13.37 14.07 31.12
C ALA A 366 -13.49 13.82 32.64
N GLN A 367 -12.82 12.78 33.16
CA GLN A 367 -12.79 12.48 34.61
C GLN A 367 -12.16 13.63 35.41
N LEU A 368 -11.04 14.18 34.96
CA LEU A 368 -10.39 15.30 35.63
C LEU A 368 -11.25 16.58 35.58
N ARG A 369 -11.99 16.82 34.49
CA ARG A 369 -12.94 17.94 34.42
C ARG A 369 -14.06 17.83 35.44
N GLU A 370 -14.51 16.62 35.74
CA GLU A 370 -15.50 16.37 36.79
C GLU A 370 -14.91 16.58 38.20
N LEU A 371 -13.67 16.16 38.42
CA LEU A 371 -12.97 16.30 39.69
C LEU A 371 -12.52 17.74 40.00
N VAL A 372 -12.23 18.54 38.98
CA VAL A 372 -11.71 19.90 39.15
C VAL A 372 -12.86 20.87 39.52
N PRO A 373 -12.82 21.49 40.71
CA PRO A 373 -13.90 22.36 41.18
C PRO A 373 -14.09 23.57 40.27
N ALA A 374 -15.35 23.97 40.05
CA ALA A 374 -15.69 25.10 39.18
C ALA A 374 -14.89 26.36 39.53
N GLU A 375 -14.40 27.06 38.51
CA GLU A 375 -13.61 28.27 38.71
C GLU A 375 -14.41 29.35 39.42
N VAL A 376 -13.81 29.96 40.44
CA VAL A 376 -14.42 31.09 41.15
C VAL A 376 -14.40 32.29 40.23
N ALA A 377 -15.59 32.73 39.80
CA ALA A 377 -15.74 33.91 38.94
C ALA A 377 -14.95 35.09 39.51
N ALA A 378 -14.22 35.81 38.65
CA ALA A 378 -13.50 37.00 39.06
C ALA A 378 -14.49 37.97 39.73
N PRO A 379 -14.15 38.55 40.89
CA PRO A 379 -14.98 39.55 41.52
C PRO A 379 -15.00 40.76 40.58
N THR A 380 -16.11 40.92 39.86
CA THR A 380 -16.38 42.09 39.05
C THR A 380 -16.50 43.28 39.98
N ASN A 381 -15.39 43.99 40.14
CA ASN A 381 -15.21 45.33 40.68
C ASN A 381 -16.22 45.79 41.76
N SER A 382 -15.69 45.94 42.98
CA SER A 382 -16.09 46.95 44.00
C SER A 382 -17.04 46.60 45.15
N SER A 383 -17.57 45.39 45.29
CA SER A 383 -18.15 44.98 46.58
C SER A 383 -17.26 43.95 47.28
N SER A 384 -16.50 44.47 48.25
CA SER A 384 -15.72 43.76 49.27
C SER A 384 -16.63 42.96 50.22
N VAL A 385 -17.52 42.15 49.67
CA VAL A 385 -18.41 41.30 50.45
C VAL A 385 -17.85 39.91 50.35
N GLU A 386 -17.20 39.49 51.43
CA GLU A 386 -17.05 38.10 51.81
C GLU A 386 -18.40 37.40 51.62
N ALA A 387 -18.65 36.85 50.43
CA ALA A 387 -19.86 36.11 50.12
C ALA A 387 -19.79 34.79 50.91
N GLY A 388 -20.18 34.85 52.18
CA GLY A 388 -20.22 33.71 53.10
C GLY A 388 -18.92 33.40 53.84
N GLY A 389 -17.99 34.36 54.01
CA GLY A 389 -16.76 34.17 54.80
C GLY A 389 -15.72 33.23 54.17
N ARG A 390 -15.97 32.70 52.98
CA ARG A 390 -15.03 31.85 52.25
C ARG A 390 -13.95 32.71 51.60
N LYS A 391 -12.70 32.45 51.95
CA LYS A 391 -11.55 33.14 51.37
C LYS A 391 -11.32 32.63 49.95
N VAL A 392 -10.99 33.53 49.02
CA VAL A 392 -10.62 33.17 47.65
C VAL A 392 -9.10 33.20 47.54
N CYS A 393 -8.51 32.14 46.97
CA CYS A 393 -7.09 32.00 46.74
C CYS A 393 -6.78 32.12 45.24
N ALA A 394 -5.97 33.10 44.85
CA ALA A 394 -5.47 33.24 43.49
C ALA A 394 -4.10 32.55 43.36
N LEU A 395 -4.02 31.49 42.56
CA LEU A 395 -2.78 30.73 42.34
C LEU A 395 -2.19 31.05 40.97
N VAL A 396 -0.88 31.28 40.95
CA VAL A 396 -0.07 31.33 39.73
C VAL A 396 0.87 30.12 39.74
N ILE A 397 0.62 29.17 38.86
CA ILE A 397 1.36 27.90 38.77
C ILE A 397 2.35 28.03 37.62
N ARG A 398 3.65 27.85 37.90
CA ARG A 398 4.72 27.87 36.89
C ARG A 398 5.05 26.44 36.50
N LEU A 399 4.94 26.15 35.21
CA LEU A 399 5.27 24.86 34.61
C LEU A 399 6.77 24.81 34.23
N ALA A 400 7.31 23.61 34.06
CA ALA A 400 8.72 23.41 33.67
C ALA A 400 9.06 24.02 32.30
N ASN A 401 8.08 24.05 31.38
CA ASN A 401 8.19 24.70 30.07
C ASN A 401 8.23 26.26 30.13
N GLY A 402 8.20 26.85 31.33
CA GLY A 402 8.19 28.30 31.54
C GLY A 402 6.82 28.96 31.41
N SER A 403 5.80 28.22 30.97
CA SER A 403 4.42 28.71 30.91
C SER A 403 3.81 28.89 32.31
N ARG A 404 2.76 29.69 32.38
CA ARG A 404 2.09 30.05 33.64
C ARG A 404 0.61 29.76 33.53
N LEU A 405 0.09 29.01 34.50
CA LEU A 405 -1.34 28.80 34.67
C LEU A 405 -1.82 29.69 35.81
N GLU A 406 -2.85 30.48 35.57
CA GLU A 406 -3.49 31.28 36.61
C GLU A 406 -4.92 30.78 36.82
N ARG A 407 -5.28 30.51 38.07
CA ARG A 407 -6.65 30.10 38.43
C ARG A 407 -6.99 30.53 39.86
N ARG A 408 -8.28 30.77 40.08
CA ARG A 408 -8.84 31.08 41.40
C ARG A 408 -9.51 29.85 41.98
N PHE A 409 -9.18 29.56 43.24
CA PHE A 409 -9.72 28.48 44.03
C PHE A 409 -10.36 29.06 45.30
N TRP A 410 -11.26 28.30 45.95
CA TRP A 410 -11.66 28.62 47.32
C TRP A 410 -10.55 28.24 48.28
N GLY A 411 -10.49 28.89 49.44
CA GLY A 411 -9.54 28.54 50.52
C GLY A 411 -9.72 27.10 51.03
N ASP A 412 -10.96 26.60 50.96
CA ASP A 412 -11.36 25.24 51.37
C ASP A 412 -10.97 24.16 50.35
N ASN A 413 -10.55 24.53 49.13
CA ASN A 413 -10.05 23.58 48.16
C ASN A 413 -8.76 22.93 48.66
N THR A 414 -8.49 21.72 48.19
CA THR A 414 -7.30 20.94 48.59
C THR A 414 -6.16 21.13 47.59
N LEU A 415 -4.93 20.80 48.01
CA LEU A 415 -3.78 20.72 47.10
C LEU A 415 -3.99 19.63 46.02
N ARG A 416 -4.78 18.59 46.32
CA ARG A 416 -5.20 17.58 45.35
C ARG A 416 -6.01 18.19 44.20
N ASP A 417 -6.93 19.11 44.49
CA ASP A 417 -7.70 19.82 43.45
C ASP A 417 -6.79 20.65 42.53
N VAL A 418 -5.77 21.29 43.11
CA VAL A 418 -4.76 22.02 42.35
C VAL A 418 -3.94 21.07 41.49
N LYS A 419 -3.59 19.88 42.01
CA LYS A 419 -2.91 18.84 41.22
C LYS A 419 -3.77 18.41 40.03
N HIS A 420 -5.03 18.03 40.25
CA HIS A 420 -5.96 17.65 39.17
C HIS A 420 -6.13 18.75 38.13
N PHE A 421 -6.14 20.02 38.55
CA PHE A 421 -6.17 21.14 37.61
C PHE A 421 -4.92 21.22 36.75
N VAL A 422 -3.75 21.00 37.33
CA VAL A 422 -2.48 20.96 36.59
C VAL A 422 -2.47 19.77 35.65
N ASP A 423 -2.80 18.56 36.12
CA ASP A 423 -2.92 17.35 35.29
C ASP A 423 -3.86 17.60 34.08
N LEU A 424 -5.04 18.16 34.33
CA LEU A 424 -6.00 18.51 33.28
C LEU A 424 -5.41 19.46 32.23
N ARG A 425 -4.72 20.51 32.66
CA ARG A 425 -4.13 21.50 31.74
C ARG A 425 -2.97 20.92 30.94
N LEU A 426 -2.22 20.00 31.51
CA LEU A 426 -1.14 19.31 30.81
C LEU A 426 -1.68 18.35 29.76
N LEU A 427 -2.72 17.57 30.10
CA LEU A 427 -3.39 16.68 29.15
C LEU A 427 -4.04 17.45 28.00
N GLU A 428 -4.73 18.56 28.30
CA GLU A 428 -5.32 19.44 27.28
C GLU A 428 -4.26 20.05 26.36
N ALA A 429 -3.14 20.51 26.91
CA ALA A 429 -2.06 21.11 26.13
C ALA A 429 -1.41 20.10 25.18
N ALA A 430 -1.18 18.87 25.65
CA ALA A 430 -0.60 17.83 24.82
C ALA A 430 -1.58 17.33 23.75
N LYS A 431 -2.89 17.26 24.04
CA LYS A 431 -3.91 17.02 23.01
C LYS A 431 -3.86 18.08 21.90
N GLN A 432 -3.71 19.36 22.26
CA GLN A 432 -3.56 20.44 21.29
C GLN A 432 -2.27 20.35 20.46
N GLU A 433 -1.18 19.84 21.04
CA GLU A 433 0.09 19.61 20.34
C GLU A 433 -0.06 18.48 19.31
N ASP A 434 -0.68 17.35 19.70
CA ASP A 434 -0.98 16.23 18.79
C ASP A 434 -1.87 16.69 17.60
N GLU A 435 -2.95 17.44 17.87
CA GLU A 435 -3.83 17.99 16.83
C GLU A 435 -3.09 18.99 15.91
N ALA A 436 -2.17 19.78 16.47
CA ALA A 436 -1.35 20.71 15.69
C ALA A 436 -0.35 19.98 14.80
N ALA A 437 0.27 18.91 15.29
CA ALA A 437 1.18 18.06 14.52
C ALA A 437 0.46 17.41 13.33
N ASP A 438 -0.72 16.83 13.55
CA ASP A 438 -1.55 16.27 12.47
C ASP A 438 -1.92 17.31 11.43
N ARG A 439 -2.23 18.54 11.87
CA ARG A 439 -2.54 19.63 10.96
C ARG A 439 -1.34 19.99 10.08
N VAL A 440 -0.12 20.00 10.64
CA VAL A 440 1.12 20.23 9.89
C VAL A 440 1.37 19.10 8.90
N GLN A 441 1.22 17.83 9.31
CA GLN A 441 1.36 16.67 8.41
C GLN A 441 0.36 16.73 7.25
N ARG A 442 -0.91 17.08 7.51
CA ARG A 442 -1.93 17.29 6.47
C ARG A 442 -1.56 18.42 5.51
N MET A 443 -0.90 19.49 5.99
CA MET A 443 -0.41 20.56 5.11
C MET A 443 0.76 20.08 4.24
N LYS A 444 1.73 19.37 4.81
CA LYS A 444 2.85 18.77 4.06
C LYS A 444 2.37 17.79 2.98
N LYS A 445 1.39 16.93 3.30
CA LYS A 445 0.80 15.99 2.33
C LYS A 445 0.15 16.72 1.15
N LYS A 446 -0.65 17.76 1.43
CA LYS A 446 -1.27 18.60 0.39
C LYS A 446 -0.26 19.36 -0.46
N GLU A 447 0.86 19.76 0.14
CA GLU A 447 1.95 20.42 -0.57
C GLU A 447 2.66 19.44 -1.52
N LYS A 448 2.98 18.22 -1.07
CA LYS A 448 3.54 17.15 -1.92
C LYS A 448 2.61 16.80 -3.09
N GLU A 449 1.32 16.67 -2.83
CA GLU A 449 0.30 16.39 -3.86
C GLU A 449 0.22 17.51 -4.90
N LYS A 450 0.30 18.78 -4.47
CA LYS A 450 0.28 19.93 -5.38
C LYS A 450 1.53 20.03 -6.26
N VAL A 451 2.68 19.56 -5.80
CA VAL A 451 3.93 19.53 -6.59
C VAL A 451 3.85 18.49 -7.71
N ILE A 452 3.20 17.35 -7.46
CA ILE A 452 3.08 16.25 -8.44
C ILE A 452 1.94 16.53 -9.43
N GLY A 453 0.82 17.12 -8.98
CA GLY A 453 -0.38 17.37 -9.81
C GLY A 453 -0.40 18.69 -10.58
N GLY A 454 0.75 19.21 -11.04
CA GLY A 454 0.80 20.43 -11.84
C GLY A 454 0.00 20.27 -13.15
N PRO A 455 -0.97 21.15 -13.48
CA PRO A 455 -1.94 20.95 -14.57
C PRO A 455 -1.37 20.95 -16.01
N ASP A 456 -0.05 21.09 -16.18
CA ASP A 456 0.61 21.11 -17.49
C ASP A 456 1.47 19.85 -17.79
N SER A 457 1.53 18.86 -16.90
CA SER A 457 2.16 17.56 -17.20
C SER A 457 1.16 16.62 -17.88
N LYS A 458 0.84 16.90 -19.15
CA LYS A 458 0.11 15.97 -20.02
C LYS A 458 1.10 15.17 -20.85
N GLY A 459 1.17 13.88 -20.59
CA GLY A 459 1.33 12.90 -21.67
C GLY A 459 2.73 12.34 -21.90
N GLU A 460 3.50 12.07 -20.86
CA GLU A 460 4.51 11.01 -20.96
C GLU A 460 4.25 10.03 -19.82
N GLU A 461 3.68 8.88 -20.17
CA GLU A 461 3.65 7.65 -19.35
C GLU A 461 5.10 7.23 -19.10
N SER A 462 5.79 7.94 -18.21
CA SER A 462 7.08 7.50 -17.71
C SER A 462 6.81 6.40 -16.70
N GLN A 463 7.14 5.17 -17.08
CA GLN A 463 7.28 3.98 -16.25
C GLN A 463 8.39 4.15 -15.19
N SER A 464 8.44 5.29 -14.52
CA SER A 464 9.29 5.52 -13.35
C SER A 464 8.42 5.36 -12.10
N GLU A 465 7.93 4.13 -11.93
CA GLU A 465 7.40 3.61 -10.67
C GLU A 465 8.51 2.87 -9.90
N GLU A 466 9.77 3.27 -10.12
CA GLU A 466 10.76 3.22 -9.04
C GLU A 466 10.34 4.28 -8.02
N VAL A 467 9.35 3.89 -7.22
CA VAL A 467 9.15 4.43 -5.90
C VAL A 467 10.52 4.32 -5.25
N GLU A 468 11.27 5.43 -5.20
CA GLU A 468 12.29 5.62 -4.17
C GLU A 468 11.54 5.41 -2.85
N GLN A 469 11.50 4.15 -2.42
CA GLN A 469 11.44 3.74 -1.04
C GLN A 469 12.68 4.38 -0.44
N GLY A 470 12.52 5.65 -0.09
CA GLY A 470 13.43 6.32 0.79
C GLY A 470 13.31 5.60 2.12
N ASP A 471 14.04 4.51 2.27
CA ASP A 471 14.42 3.84 3.53
C ASP A 471 15.22 4.78 4.46
N GLY A 472 15.12 6.10 4.25
CA GLY A 472 15.83 7.16 4.94
C GLY A 472 14.97 7.99 5.90
N GLU A 473 13.69 7.65 6.10
CA GLU A 473 12.90 8.13 7.25
C GLU A 473 12.57 7.00 8.24
N GLU A 474 13.27 5.86 8.18
CA GLU A 474 13.50 4.96 9.32
C GLU A 474 14.33 5.65 10.43
N ARG A 475 13.91 6.84 10.85
CA ARG A 475 14.37 7.50 12.09
C ARG A 475 13.59 8.76 12.42
N GLU A 476 12.29 8.83 12.15
CA GLU A 476 11.45 9.66 13.04
C GLU A 476 11.34 8.95 14.40
N GLU A 477 12.47 9.01 15.11
CA GLU A 477 12.82 8.85 16.51
C GLU A 477 11.96 9.78 17.42
N GLN A 478 10.72 10.02 17.01
CA GLN A 478 9.82 11.11 17.39
C GLN A 478 8.37 10.64 17.60
N LEU A 479 8.13 9.32 17.63
CA LEU A 479 7.12 8.70 18.52
C LEU A 479 7.47 9.01 19.99
N ARG A 480 7.56 10.30 20.35
CA ARG A 480 7.61 10.75 21.72
C ARG A 480 6.23 11.23 22.12
N PRO A 481 5.37 10.34 22.65
CA PRO A 481 4.45 10.73 23.71
C PRO A 481 5.22 10.99 25.03
N GLU A 482 6.53 11.27 24.99
CA GLU A 482 7.43 11.50 26.12
C GLU A 482 7.47 12.96 26.60
N ARG A 483 6.49 13.79 26.20
CA ARG A 483 6.33 15.16 26.71
C ARG A 483 5.05 15.37 27.51
N TYR A 484 4.36 14.29 27.88
CA TYR A 484 3.56 14.34 29.08
C TYR A 484 4.54 14.33 30.24
N LEU A 485 4.51 15.39 31.07
CA LEU A 485 5.33 15.46 32.29
C LEU A 485 5.29 14.10 32.97
N PRO A 486 6.43 13.58 33.44
CA PRO A 486 6.47 12.29 34.08
C PRO A 486 5.37 12.26 35.15
N PRO A 487 4.64 11.13 35.31
CA PRO A 487 3.49 11.03 36.22
C PRO A 487 3.80 11.44 37.68
N ASN A 488 5.08 11.62 37.97
CA ASN A 488 5.65 11.96 39.25
C ASN A 488 6.19 13.41 39.26
N TYR A 489 5.36 14.44 39.09
CA TYR A 489 5.79 15.81 39.40
C TYR A 489 5.40 16.19 40.83
N SER A 490 6.15 17.13 41.43
CA SER A 490 5.88 17.67 42.76
C SER A 490 5.54 19.16 42.71
N LEU A 491 4.60 19.60 43.55
CA LEU A 491 4.28 21.02 43.72
C LEU A 491 5.14 21.62 44.83
N ALA A 492 5.72 22.79 44.58
CA ALA A 492 6.52 23.50 45.57
C ALA A 492 6.30 25.02 45.55
N THR A 493 6.41 25.68 46.70
CA THR A 493 6.52 27.14 46.79
C THR A 493 7.95 27.59 46.59
N THR A 494 8.15 28.84 46.17
CA THR A 494 9.49 29.45 46.04
C THR A 494 9.97 30.13 47.32
N TYR A 495 9.08 30.80 48.08
CA TYR A 495 9.45 31.55 49.28
C TYR A 495 8.40 31.41 50.41
N PRO A 496 8.73 30.75 51.54
CA PRO A 496 9.87 29.84 51.70
C PRO A 496 9.77 28.65 50.74
N GLN A 497 10.90 28.06 50.36
CA GLN A 497 10.89 26.88 49.51
C GLN A 497 10.35 25.69 50.29
N LYS A 498 9.14 25.23 49.94
CA LYS A 498 8.46 24.12 50.61
C LYS A 498 7.85 23.22 49.55
N LYS A 499 8.24 21.94 49.56
CA LYS A 499 7.58 20.90 48.75
C LYS A 499 6.31 20.44 49.47
N PHE A 500 5.23 20.30 48.73
CA PHE A 500 3.97 19.80 49.27
C PHE A 500 3.95 18.27 49.24
N THR A 501 3.80 17.66 50.40
CA THR A 501 3.66 16.19 50.56
C THR A 501 2.25 15.79 50.97
N ASN A 502 1.54 16.66 51.68
CA ASN A 502 0.16 16.43 52.10
C ASN A 502 -0.81 17.01 51.06
N TRP A 503 -1.36 16.16 50.21
CA TRP A 503 -2.30 16.54 49.16
C TRP A 503 -3.71 16.90 49.69
N ASP A 504 -4.02 16.48 50.91
CA ASP A 504 -5.34 16.70 51.53
C ASP A 504 -5.40 18.02 52.31
N ALA A 505 -4.28 18.71 52.47
CA ALA A 505 -4.25 20.02 53.09
C ALA A 505 -5.01 21.05 52.25
N THR A 506 -5.82 21.87 52.91
CA THR A 506 -6.53 22.98 52.26
C THR A 506 -5.56 24.07 51.83
N LEU A 507 -5.94 24.89 50.85
CA LEU A 507 -5.11 26.02 50.39
C LEU A 507 -4.88 27.06 51.49
N GLU A 508 -5.82 27.18 52.43
CA GLU A 508 -5.65 28.00 53.62
C GLU A 508 -4.63 27.40 54.59
N GLU A 509 -4.74 26.11 54.93
CA GLU A 509 -3.78 25.40 55.79
C GLU A 509 -2.36 25.36 55.20
N ALA A 510 -2.27 25.27 53.87
CA ALA A 510 -1.02 25.30 53.14
C ALA A 510 -0.37 26.70 53.12
N GLY A 511 -1.07 27.75 53.56
CA GLY A 511 -0.57 29.13 53.55
C GLY A 511 -0.50 29.75 52.16
N LEU A 512 -1.30 29.26 51.21
CA LEU A 512 -1.34 29.75 49.82
C LEU A 512 -2.36 30.87 49.61
N CYS A 513 -3.32 31.02 50.52
CA CYS A 513 -4.33 32.07 50.52
C CYS A 513 -3.77 33.39 51.11
N PRO A 514 -4.05 34.58 50.52
CA PRO A 514 -4.98 34.86 49.43
C PRO A 514 -4.38 34.78 48.02
N ARG A 515 -3.05 34.80 47.90
CA ARG A 515 -2.37 34.70 46.62
C ARG A 515 -1.02 34.04 46.79
N ALA A 516 -0.70 33.07 45.94
CA ALA A 516 0.59 32.40 45.96
C ALA A 516 1.09 32.02 44.57
N VAL A 517 2.40 31.77 44.50
CA VAL A 517 3.08 31.25 43.32
C VAL A 517 3.57 29.83 43.64
N VAL A 518 3.13 28.87 42.84
CA VAL A 518 3.51 27.46 42.96
C VAL A 518 4.33 27.09 41.72
N CYS A 519 5.36 26.28 41.89
CA CYS A 519 6.16 25.72 40.82
C CYS A 519 5.88 24.22 40.71
N VAL A 520 5.73 23.73 39.49
CA VAL A 520 5.76 22.31 39.16
C VAL A 520 7.23 21.92 38.97
N LEU A 521 7.68 20.97 39.77
CA LEU A 521 9.03 20.41 39.72
C LEU A 521 8.94 18.97 39.20
N ASP A 522 9.75 18.65 38.21
CA ASP A 522 9.97 17.25 37.81
C ASP A 522 10.69 16.54 38.97
N SER A 523 10.16 15.39 39.41
CA SER A 523 10.70 14.69 40.58
C SER A 523 11.92 13.85 40.25
#